data_AF-A0AAP6ZVR6-F1
#
_entry.id   AF-A0AAP6ZVR6-F1
#
_cell.length_a   1.000
_cell.length_b   1.000
_cell.length_c   1.000
_cell.angle_alpha   90.00
_cell.angle_beta   90.00
_cell.angle_gamma   90.00
#
_symmetry.space_group_name_H-M   'P 1'
#
loop_
_entity.id
_entity.type
_entity.pdbx_description
1 polymer ?
#
loop_
_entity_poly.entity_id
_entity_poly.type
_entity_poly.pdbx_seq_one_letter_code
_entity_poly.pdbx_strand_id
1 'polypeptide(L)'
;MALDLKKGSYNRLWAVLGALAVKGGNATLSELSKLSGLPRSSTEDVMKKVLDGQVPELLVKRENATFIVISWGGFLTQDKLYEIYSTHCNNG
;
A
#
# COMPACT_ATOMS: atom_id res chain seq x y z
N MET A 1 13.12 -2.36 18.24
CA MET A 1 13.00 -0.99 17.68
C MET A 1 11.53 -0.72 17.42
N ALA A 2 10.92 0.27 18.07
CA ALA A 2 9.50 0.59 17.86
C ALA A 2 9.35 1.43 16.56
N LEU A 3 8.35 1.11 15.75
CA LEU A 3 8.01 1.89 14.55
C LEU A 3 7.48 3.27 14.97
N ASP A 4 8.09 4.35 14.46
CA ASP A 4 7.56 5.70 14.66
C ASP A 4 6.34 5.92 13.76
N LEU A 5 5.17 6.09 14.37
CA LEU A 5 3.87 6.29 13.70
C LEU A 5 3.36 7.74 13.80
N LYS A 6 4.22 8.74 14.00
CA LYS A 6 3.84 10.16 13.95
C LYS A 6 3.21 10.57 12.60
N LYS A 7 2.39 11.62 12.61
CA LYS A 7 1.72 12.13 11.40
C LYS A 7 2.77 12.56 10.37
N GLY A 8 2.62 12.10 9.14
CA GLY A 8 3.60 12.30 8.07
C GLY A 8 4.67 11.21 7.98
N SER A 9 4.80 10.32 8.97
CA SER A 9 5.74 9.19 8.91
C SER A 9 5.34 8.20 7.82
N TYR A 10 6.30 7.82 6.97
CA TYR A 10 6.13 6.78 5.94
C TYR A 10 5.81 5.41 6.56
N ASN A 11 6.21 5.17 7.80
CA ASN A 11 5.90 3.94 8.53
C ASN A 11 4.40 3.68 8.70
N ARG A 12 3.56 4.73 8.62
CA ARG A 12 2.10 4.57 8.64
C ARG A 12 1.60 3.78 7.44
N LEU A 13 2.20 4.01 6.26
CA LEU A 13 1.89 3.22 5.06
C LEU A 13 2.20 1.75 5.32
N TRP A 14 3.42 1.46 5.78
CA TRP A 14 3.84 0.09 6.08
C TRP A 14 2.98 -0.60 7.14
N ALA A 15 2.56 0.12 8.18
CA ALA A 15 1.69 -0.42 9.20
C ALA A 15 0.31 -0.85 8.64
N VAL A 16 -0.30 -0.03 7.78
CA VAL A 16 -1.59 -0.35 7.15
C VAL A 16 -1.45 -1.46 6.11
N LEU A 17 -0.40 -1.43 5.27
CA LEU A 17 -0.14 -2.49 4.30
C LEU A 17 0.17 -3.82 4.98
N GLY A 18 0.91 -3.80 6.08
CA GLY A 18 1.14 -4.98 6.92
C GLY A 18 -0.16 -5.53 7.50
N ALA A 19 -1.04 -4.67 8.02
CA ALA A 19 -2.38 -5.08 8.47
C ALA A 19 -3.21 -5.71 7.35
N LEU A 20 -3.15 -5.15 6.14
CA LEU A 20 -3.83 -5.70 4.97
C LEU A 20 -3.24 -7.05 4.55
N ALA A 21 -1.92 -7.22 4.62
CA ALA A 21 -1.22 -8.47 4.32
C ALA A 21 -1.58 -9.57 5.31
N VAL A 22 -1.65 -9.25 6.61
CA VAL A 22 -2.12 -10.17 7.67
C VAL A 22 -3.54 -10.67 7.39
N LYS A 23 -4.37 -9.85 6.74
CA LYS A 23 -5.74 -10.19 6.35
C LYS A 23 -5.84 -10.83 4.96
N GLY A 24 -4.71 -11.29 4.39
CA GLY A 24 -4.68 -11.94 3.08
C GLY A 24 -5.06 -11.01 1.93
N GLY A 25 -4.85 -9.70 2.09
CA GLY A 25 -5.21 -8.71 1.08
C GLY A 25 -6.69 -8.35 1.04
N ASN A 26 -7.49 -8.72 2.05
CA ASN A 26 -8.92 -8.43 2.08
C ASN A 26 -9.34 -7.94 3.48
N ALA A 27 -9.65 -6.65 3.61
CA ALA A 27 -10.03 -6.07 4.90
C ALA A 27 -10.90 -4.82 4.77
N THR A 28 -11.74 -4.58 5.76
CA THR A 28 -12.45 -3.31 5.94
C THR A 28 -11.56 -2.26 6.60
N LEU A 29 -11.92 -0.98 6.46
CA LEU A 29 -11.20 0.11 7.12
C LEU A 29 -11.10 -0.06 8.65
N SER A 30 -12.16 -0.60 9.27
CA SER A 30 -12.19 -0.80 10.71
C SER A 30 -11.20 -1.85 11.18
N GLU A 31 -11.06 -2.93 10.42
CA GLU A 31 -10.11 -3.98 10.72
C GLU A 31 -8.67 -3.50 10.53
N LEU A 32 -8.41 -2.75 9.46
CA LEU A 32 -7.11 -2.15 9.20
C LEU A 32 -6.69 -1.20 10.31
N SER A 33 -7.57 -0.28 10.72
CA SER A 33 -7.31 0.67 11.81
C SER A 33 -7.01 -0.05 13.13
N LYS A 34 -7.76 -1.12 13.43
CA LYS A 34 -7.55 -1.93 14.64
C LYS A 34 -6.21 -2.66 14.62
N LEU A 35 -5.85 -3.29 13.50
CA LEU A 35 -4.62 -4.08 13.37
C LEU A 35 -3.36 -3.21 13.25
N SER A 36 -3.44 -2.08 12.55
CA SER A 36 -2.30 -1.17 12.37
C SER A 36 -2.08 -0.26 13.59
N GLY A 37 -3.03 -0.22 14.53
CA GLY A 37 -3.00 0.69 15.68
C GLY A 37 -3.15 2.18 15.32
N LEU A 38 -3.57 2.49 14.08
CA LEU A 38 -3.74 3.86 13.62
C LEU A 38 -5.19 4.32 13.77
N PRO A 39 -5.44 5.62 13.99
CA PRO A 39 -6.78 6.18 13.92
C PRO A 39 -7.43 5.89 12.56
N ARG A 40 -8.76 5.72 12.57
CA ARG A 40 -9.55 5.44 11.35
C ARG A 40 -9.31 6.48 10.25
N SER A 41 -9.22 7.76 10.60
CA SER A 41 -8.93 8.84 9.64
C SER A 41 -7.54 8.71 9.00
N SER A 42 -6.51 8.42 9.81
CA SER A 42 -5.15 8.18 9.29
C SER A 42 -5.06 6.92 8.43
N THR A 43 -5.86 5.90 8.74
CA THR A 43 -5.94 4.68 7.94
C THR A 43 -6.61 4.96 6.59
N GLU A 44 -7.69 5.76 6.57
CA GLU A 44 -8.37 6.17 5.34
C GLU A 44 -7.45 7.02 4.46
N ASP A 45 -6.72 7.97 5.05
CA ASP A 45 -5.73 8.79 4.32
C ASP A 45 -4.68 7.93 3.62
N VAL A 46 -4.21 6.86 4.28
CA VAL A 46 -3.26 5.90 3.69
C VAL A 46 -3.92 5.11 2.57
N MET A 47 -5.09 4.52 2.80
CA MET A 47 -5.78 3.72 1.79
C MET A 47 -6.19 4.55 0.57
N LYS A 48 -6.50 5.84 0.75
CA LYS A 48 -6.75 6.75 -0.36
C LYS A 48 -5.53 6.89 -1.26
N LYS A 49 -4.33 7.08 -0.70
CA LYS A 49 -3.08 7.14 -1.49
C LYS A 49 -2.82 5.85 -2.26
N VAL A 50 -3.11 4.70 -1.64
CA VAL A 50 -2.99 3.39 -2.29
C VAL A 50 -3.96 3.28 -3.46
N LEU A 51 -5.23 3.66 -3.27
CA LEU A 51 -6.24 3.66 -4.33
C LEU A 51 -5.93 4.67 -5.45
N ASP A 52 -5.32 5.79 -5.11
CA ASP A 52 -4.86 6.81 -6.05
C ASP A 52 -3.57 6.38 -6.81
N GLY A 53 -3.10 5.14 -6.62
CA GLY A 53 -1.95 4.58 -7.33
C GLY A 53 -0.60 5.15 -6.90
N GLN A 54 -0.52 5.79 -5.73
CA GLN A 54 0.73 6.40 -5.24
C GLN A 54 1.71 5.39 -4.65
N VAL A 55 1.32 4.11 -4.55
CA VAL A 55 2.20 3.01 -4.19
C VAL A 55 2.47 2.23 -5.48
N PRO A 56 3.68 2.33 -6.06
CA PRO A 56 4.01 1.67 -7.31
C PRO A 56 3.72 0.17 -7.27
N GLU A 57 3.17 -0.34 -8.36
CA GLU A 57 2.86 -1.77 -8.61
C GLU A 57 1.82 -2.42 -7.68
N LEU A 58 1.47 -1.80 -6.55
CA LEU A 58 0.40 -2.24 -5.67
C LEU A 58 -0.96 -1.85 -6.26
N LEU A 59 -1.75 -2.86 -6.64
CA LEU A 59 -3.11 -2.66 -7.14
C LEU A 59 -4.11 -3.09 -6.08
N VAL A 60 -4.93 -2.14 -5.63
CA VAL A 60 -6.02 -2.37 -4.68
C VAL A 60 -7.29 -1.79 -5.27
N LYS A 61 -8.40 -2.52 -5.13
CA LYS A 61 -9.74 -2.01 -5.39
C LYS A 61 -10.54 -1.91 -4.10
N ARG A 62 -11.55 -1.06 -4.11
CA ARG A 62 -12.56 -0.98 -3.05
C ARG A 62 -13.88 -1.54 -3.58
N GLU A 63 -14.38 -2.56 -2.92
CA GLU A 63 -15.72 -3.11 -3.17
C GLU A 63 -16.54 -2.92 -1.90
N ASN A 64 -17.57 -2.07 -1.97
CA ASN A 64 -18.34 -1.64 -0.80
C ASN A 64 -17.43 -1.06 0.31
N ALA A 65 -17.43 -1.70 1.48
CA ALA A 65 -16.64 -1.30 2.65
C ALA A 65 -15.27 -2.00 2.74
N THR A 66 -14.91 -2.79 1.72
CA THR A 66 -13.77 -3.71 1.76
C THR A 66 -12.72 -3.32 0.74
N PHE A 67 -11.46 -3.31 1.18
CA PHE A 67 -10.30 -3.15 0.31
C PHE A 67 -9.78 -4.54 -0.07
N ILE A 68 -9.55 -4.74 -1.37
CA ILE A 68 -9.14 -6.02 -1.95
C ILE A 68 -7.89 -5.78 -2.79
N VAL A 69 -6.80 -6.43 -2.41
CA VAL A 69 -5.56 -6.43 -3.18
C VAL A 69 -5.73 -7.30 -4.41
N ILE A 70 -5.52 -6.70 -5.58
CA ILE A 70 -5.50 -7.39 -6.87
C ILE A 70 -4.09 -7.90 -7.16
N SER A 71 -3.07 -7.08 -6.88
CA SER A 71 -1.66 -7.41 -7.04
C SER A 71 -0.86 -6.68 -5.97
N TRP A 72 0.06 -7.39 -5.29
CA TRP A 72 0.94 -6.81 -4.29
C TRP A 72 2.12 -6.02 -4.88
N GLY A 73 2.29 -6.07 -6.21
CA GLY A 73 3.48 -5.56 -6.88
C GLY A 73 4.68 -6.50 -6.71
N GLY A 74 5.67 -6.34 -7.58
CA GLY A 74 6.94 -7.05 -7.48
C GLY A 74 7.91 -6.29 -6.59
N PHE A 75 8.84 -7.01 -5.95
CA PHE A 75 10.00 -6.35 -5.35
C PHE A 75 10.80 -5.68 -6.47
N LEU A 76 11.03 -4.37 -6.38
CA LEU A 76 11.87 -3.62 -7.32
C LEU A 76 13.31 -4.11 -7.20
N THR A 77 13.77 -4.84 -8.21
CA THR A 77 15.20 -5.15 -8.39
C THR A 77 15.80 -4.18 -9.40
N GLN A 78 17.12 -4.01 -9.37
CA GLN A 78 17.84 -3.20 -10.38
C GLN A 78 17.47 -3.65 -11.80
N ASP A 79 17.41 -4.97 -12.03
CA ASP A 79 17.08 -5.54 -13.34
C ASP A 79 15.67 -5.16 -13.79
N LYS A 80 14.66 -5.25 -12.89
CA LYS A 80 13.28 -4.84 -13.21
C LYS A 80 13.18 -3.34 -13.50
N LEU A 81 13.92 -2.52 -12.76
CA LEU A 81 13.95 -1.07 -13.01
C LEU A 81 14.56 -0.76 -14.37
N TYR A 82 15.64 -1.47 -14.75
CA TYR A 82 16.25 -1.32 -16.06
C TYR A 82 15.32 -1.78 -17.18
N GLU A 83 14.59 -2.88 -16.99
CA GLU A 83 13.57 -3.37 -17.93
C GLU A 83 12.46 -2.34 -18.15
N ILE A 84 11.89 -1.79 -17.08
CA ILE A 84 10.84 -0.75 -17.16
C ILE A 84 11.38 0.50 -17.87
N TYR A 85 12.59 0.95 -17.51
CA TYR A 85 13.21 2.13 -18.11
C TYR A 85 13.50 1.94 -19.60
N SER A 86 14.08 0.80 -19.98
CA SER A 86 14.37 0.48 -21.38
C SER A 86 13.08 0.39 -22.21
N THR A 87 12.02 -0.20 -21.66
CA THR A 87 10.73 -0.37 -22.35
C THR A 87 9.95 0.94 -22.51
N HIS A 88 9.97 1.84 -21.52
CA HIS A 88 9.10 3.02 -21.52
C HIS A 88 9.82 4.36 -21.76
N CYS A 89 11.12 4.43 -21.50
CA CYS A 89 11.89 5.69 -21.60
C CYS A 89 12.96 5.66 -22.68
N ASN A 90 13.37 4.48 -23.16
CA ASN A 90 14.51 4.32 -24.07
C ASN A 90 14.11 3.81 -25.47
N ASN A 91 12.81 3.69 -25.74
CA ASN A 91 12.30 3.49 -27.10
C ASN A 91 12.32 4.82 -27.86
N GLY A 92 13.50 5.11 -28.45
CA GLY A 92 13.77 6.00 -29.59
C GLY A 92 12.86 7.19 -29.85
#